data_AF-A0A6N2RIC5-F1
#
_entry.id   AF-A0A6N2RIC5-F1
#
_cell.length_a   1.000
_cell.length_b   1.000
_cell.length_c   1.000
_cell.angle_alpha   90.00
_cell.angle_beta   90.00
_cell.angle_gamma   90.00
#
_symmetry.space_group_name_H-M   'P 1'
#
loop_
_entity.id
_entity.type
_entity.pdbx_description
1 polymer ?
#
loop_
_entity_poly.entity_id
_entity_poly.type
_entity_poly.pdbx_seq_one_letter_code
_entity_poly.pdbx_strand_id
1 'polypeptide(L)'
;MSSATVAATDNRTRCDAIRHWLSPHRLHCIVLAAYVIVVATVMCFHEPWFDEAQAWLIARDCSWREMILERPHYEGHPPLWWMMLAIPAKLGVPYEMGLKTINLTCAALMIWLLEFKTKLPEVLKGILPFSYFLCYQYGVTSRPYALMVAAMLLVAIN
;
A
#
# COMPACT_ATOMS: atom_id res chain seq x y z
N MET A 1 -19.55 -15.87 -37.88
CA MET A 1 -18.33 -15.11 -37.50
C MET A 1 -17.46 -16.02 -36.64
N SER A 2 -16.16 -16.11 -36.91
CA SER A 2 -15.26 -17.03 -36.20
C SER A 2 -15.03 -16.55 -34.76
N SER A 3 -14.86 -17.49 -33.82
CA SER A 3 -14.59 -17.20 -32.39
C SER A 3 -13.40 -16.25 -32.20
N ALA A 4 -12.41 -16.31 -33.10
CA ALA A 4 -11.26 -15.40 -33.14
C ALA A 4 -11.63 -13.93 -33.44
N THR A 5 -12.66 -13.69 -34.25
CA THR A 5 -13.12 -12.34 -34.62
C THR A 5 -13.84 -11.66 -33.46
N VAL A 6 -14.61 -12.43 -32.67
CA VAL A 6 -15.32 -11.93 -31.48
C VAL A 6 -14.34 -11.58 -30.36
N ALA A 7 -13.34 -12.44 -30.11
CA ALA A 7 -12.29 -12.17 -29.12
C ALA A 7 -11.44 -10.94 -29.46
N ALA A 8 -11.15 -10.70 -30.74
CA ALA A 8 -10.42 -9.52 -31.20
C ALA A 8 -11.22 -8.21 -31.03
N THR A 9 -12.54 -8.23 -31.26
CA THR A 9 -13.40 -7.07 -30.98
C THR A 9 -13.56 -6.79 -29.48
N ASP A 10 -13.65 -7.83 -28.65
CA ASP A 10 -13.77 -7.71 -27.18
C ASP A 10 -12.48 -7.17 -26.52
N ASN A 11 -11.30 -7.60 -27.00
CA ASN A 11 -10.04 -7.02 -26.54
C ASN A 11 -9.90 -5.54 -26.92
N ARG A 12 -10.43 -5.14 -28.09
CA ARG A 12 -10.36 -3.76 -28.58
C ARG A 12 -11.26 -2.82 -27.77
N THR A 13 -12.50 -3.23 -27.48
CA THR A 13 -13.43 -2.47 -26.63
C THR A 13 -12.89 -2.31 -25.20
N ARG A 14 -12.24 -3.35 -24.66
CA ARG A 14 -11.62 -3.31 -23.32
C ARG A 14 -10.43 -2.36 -23.25
N CYS A 15 -9.54 -2.37 -24.26
CA CYS A 15 -8.44 -1.40 -24.36
C CYS A 15 -8.94 0.04 -24.50
N ASP A 16 -9.99 0.26 -25.28
CA ASP A 16 -10.60 1.58 -25.47
C ASP A 16 -11.25 2.09 -24.17
N ALA A 17 -11.91 1.21 -23.41
CA ALA A 17 -12.47 1.55 -22.09
C ALA A 17 -11.39 1.94 -21.07
N ILE A 18 -10.28 1.18 -21.01
CA ILE A 18 -9.14 1.51 -20.14
C ILE A 18 -8.54 2.86 -20.54
N ARG A 19 -8.34 3.09 -21.84
CA ARG A 19 -7.76 4.34 -22.35
C ARG A 19 -8.66 5.55 -22.07
N HIS A 20 -9.97 5.38 -22.19
CA HIS A 20 -10.97 6.40 -21.88
C HIS A 20 -10.98 6.74 -20.38
N TRP A 21 -10.88 5.73 -19.50
CA TRP A 21 -10.80 5.96 -18.06
C TRP A 21 -9.48 6.62 -17.64
N LEU A 22 -8.35 6.22 -18.25
CA LEU A 22 -7.02 6.77 -17.94
C LEU A 22 -6.86 8.21 -18.41
N SER A 23 -7.48 8.60 -19.53
CA SER A 23 -7.38 9.93 -20.14
C SER A 23 -7.54 11.10 -19.16
N PRO A 24 -8.63 11.19 -18.38
CA PRO A 24 -8.79 12.24 -17.38
C PRO A 24 -7.90 12.06 -16.14
N HIS A 25 -7.45 10.83 -15.84
CA HIS A 25 -6.67 10.52 -14.64
C HIS A 25 -5.16 10.38 -14.86
N ARG A 26 -4.64 10.79 -16.03
CA ARG A 26 -3.22 10.56 -16.39
C ARG A 26 -2.26 11.14 -15.36
N LEU A 27 -2.54 12.35 -14.86
CA LEU A 27 -1.70 13.00 -13.86
C LEU A 27 -1.67 12.18 -12.56
N HIS A 28 -2.82 11.75 -12.05
CA HIS A 28 -2.93 10.91 -10.86
C HIS A 28 -2.20 9.57 -11.00
N CYS A 29 -2.30 8.93 -12.18
CA CYS A 29 -1.53 7.72 -12.47
C CYS A 29 -0.02 7.97 -12.47
N ILE A 30 0.43 9.10 -13.03
CA ILE A 30 1.84 9.51 -13.02
C ILE A 30 2.31 9.76 -11.59
N VAL A 31 1.52 10.47 -10.76
CA VAL A 31 1.85 10.75 -9.36
C VAL A 31 1.96 9.44 -8.57
N LEU A 32 0.99 8.54 -8.69
CA LEU A 32 1.03 7.24 -8.02
C LEU A 32 2.24 6.40 -8.47
N ALA A 33 2.51 6.34 -9.78
CA ALA A 33 3.66 5.61 -10.31
C ALA A 33 4.99 6.19 -9.81
N ALA A 34 5.14 7.53 -9.87
CA ALA A 34 6.32 8.22 -9.37
C ALA A 34 6.51 7.99 -7.86
N TYR A 35 5.43 8.06 -7.08
CA TYR A 35 5.45 7.77 -5.65
C TYR A 35 5.95 6.34 -5.36
N VAL A 36 5.37 5.33 -6.03
CA VAL A 36 5.77 3.93 -5.84
C VAL A 36 7.24 3.71 -6.22
N ILE A 37 7.71 4.30 -7.32
CA ILE A 37 9.11 4.21 -7.75
C ILE A 37 10.04 4.84 -6.71
N VAL A 38 9.72 6.04 -6.23
CA VAL A 38 10.51 6.75 -5.21
C VAL A 38 10.57 5.93 -3.93
N VAL A 39 9.43 5.51 -3.40
CA VAL A 39 9.36 4.73 -2.16
C VAL A 39 10.12 3.42 -2.30
N ALA A 40 9.89 2.66 -3.37
CA ALA A 40 10.59 1.39 -3.61
C ALA A 40 12.10 1.57 -3.71
N THR A 41 12.56 2.64 -4.38
CA THR A 41 13.99 2.96 -4.50
C THR A 41 14.60 3.28 -3.14
N VAL A 42 13.95 4.14 -2.35
CA VAL A 42 14.45 4.51 -1.02
C VAL A 42 14.43 3.31 -0.06
N MET A 43 13.42 2.44 -0.16
CA MET A 43 13.36 1.18 0.60
C MET A 43 14.54 0.24 0.35
N CYS A 44 15.15 0.27 -0.84
CA CYS A 44 16.36 -0.52 -1.12
C CYS A 44 17.56 -0.09 -0.25
N PHE A 45 17.58 1.17 0.21
CA PHE A 45 18.64 1.72 1.06
C PHE A 45 18.21 1.91 2.52
N HIS A 46 16.92 1.73 2.83
CA HIS A 46 16.40 1.82 4.18
C HIS A 46 16.71 0.55 4.98
N GLU A 47 17.50 0.71 6.04
CA GLU A 47 17.72 -0.32 7.04
C GLU A 47 16.55 -0.31 8.05
N PRO A 48 15.83 -1.43 8.22
CA PRO A 48 14.70 -1.47 9.14
C PRO A 48 15.10 -1.16 10.58
N TRP A 49 14.30 -0.33 11.24
CA TRP A 49 14.52 0.03 12.64
C TRP A 49 14.09 -1.08 13.59
N PHE A 50 14.47 -0.94 14.87
CA PHE A 50 14.21 -1.96 15.89
C PHE A 50 12.72 -2.32 16.01
N ASP A 51 11.83 -1.34 15.88
CA ASP A 51 10.39 -1.53 16.01
C ASP A 51 9.78 -2.20 14.78
N GLU A 52 10.35 -1.97 13.59
CA GLU A 52 10.00 -2.71 12.38
C GLU A 52 10.40 -4.19 12.49
N ALA A 53 11.57 -4.46 13.09
CA ALA A 53 12.04 -5.81 13.37
C ALA A 53 11.15 -6.50 14.42
N GLN A 54 10.80 -5.80 15.50
CA GLN A 54 9.89 -6.30 16.54
C GLN A 54 8.53 -6.69 15.95
N ALA A 55 7.93 -5.84 15.12
CA ALA A 55 6.65 -6.13 14.48
C ALA A 55 6.70 -7.39 13.61
N TRP A 56 7.80 -7.60 12.89
CA TRP A 56 8.00 -8.81 12.10
C TRP A 56 8.18 -10.06 12.96
N LEU A 57 8.97 -9.98 14.04
CA LEU A 57 9.17 -11.09 14.97
C LEU A 57 7.85 -11.50 15.64
N ILE A 58 7.02 -10.53 16.06
CA ILE A 58 5.67 -10.81 16.57
C ILE A 58 4.85 -11.57 15.52
N ALA A 59 4.81 -11.08 14.29
CA ALA A 59 4.04 -11.68 13.21
C ALA A 59 4.51 -13.11 12.85
N ARG A 60 5.83 -13.35 12.90
CA ARG A 60 6.44 -14.66 12.64
C ARG A 60 6.15 -15.64 13.77
N ASP A 61 6.44 -15.24 15.00
CA ASP A 61 6.62 -16.17 16.13
C ASP A 61 5.37 -16.31 17.01
N CYS A 62 4.49 -15.30 17.08
CA CYS A 62 3.26 -15.41 17.87
C CYS A 62 2.20 -16.26 17.16
N SER A 63 1.40 -16.98 17.93
CA SER A 63 0.16 -17.59 17.46
C SER A 63 -0.87 -16.52 17.05
N TRP A 64 -1.83 -16.89 16.21
CA TRP A 64 -2.95 -16.00 15.85
C TRP A 64 -3.72 -15.49 17.07
N ARG A 65 -3.87 -16.35 18.10
CA ARG A 65 -4.53 -15.98 19.35
C ARG A 65 -3.76 -14.88 20.09
N GLU A 66 -2.47 -15.08 20.31
CA GLU A 66 -1.63 -14.08 20.99
C GLU A 66 -1.61 -12.75 20.22
N MET A 67 -1.46 -12.83 18.90
CA MET A 67 -1.36 -11.64 18.04
C MET A 67 -2.66 -10.80 18.03
N ILE A 68 -3.83 -11.44 18.13
CA ILE A 68 -5.13 -10.74 18.09
C ILE A 68 -5.59 -10.31 19.49
N LEU A 69 -5.33 -11.13 20.53
CA LEU A 69 -5.94 -10.94 21.84
C LEU A 69 -4.96 -10.53 22.94
N GLU A 70 -3.66 -10.77 22.79
CA GLU A 70 -2.68 -10.51 23.86
C GLU A 70 -1.76 -9.35 23.51
N ARG A 71 -1.08 -9.42 22.37
CA ARG A 71 -0.10 -8.42 21.92
C ARG A 71 -0.64 -7.00 21.79
N PRO A 72 -1.89 -6.76 21.32
CA PRO A 72 -2.40 -5.39 21.18
C PRO A 72 -2.41 -4.59 22.50
N HIS A 73 -2.50 -5.25 23.66
CA HIS A 73 -2.45 -4.60 24.97
C HIS A 73 -1.10 -3.90 25.24
N TYR A 74 -0.02 -4.37 24.63
CA TYR A 74 1.34 -3.86 24.88
C TYR A 74 1.81 -2.84 23.85
N GLU A 75 1.23 -2.85 22.65
CA GLU A 75 1.76 -2.13 21.48
C GLU A 75 0.86 -0.96 21.05
N GLY A 76 -0.36 -0.88 21.60
CA GLY A 76 -1.23 0.29 21.44
C GLY A 76 -1.84 0.47 20.04
N HIS A 77 -1.69 -0.51 19.14
CA HIS A 77 -2.32 -0.50 17.81
C HIS A 77 -3.16 -1.76 17.53
N PRO A 78 -4.17 -1.69 16.65
CA PRO A 78 -4.96 -2.87 16.26
C PRO A 78 -4.10 -3.96 15.60
N PRO A 79 -4.50 -5.24 15.68
CA PRO A 79 -3.66 -6.39 15.27
C PRO A 79 -3.50 -6.53 13.76
N LEU A 80 -4.26 -5.79 12.94
CA LEU A 80 -4.31 -5.96 11.49
C LEU A 80 -2.94 -5.88 10.82
N TRP A 81 -2.07 -4.97 11.28
CA TRP A 81 -0.71 -4.85 10.76
C TRP A 81 0.07 -6.16 10.89
N TRP A 82 0.11 -6.76 12.09
CA TRP A 82 0.79 -8.03 12.27
C TRP A 82 0.10 -9.17 11.54
N MET A 83 -1.22 -9.16 11.44
CA MET A 83 -1.95 -10.17 10.67
C MET A 83 -1.54 -10.16 9.18
N MET A 84 -1.35 -8.98 8.60
CA MET A 84 -0.85 -8.84 7.23
C MET A 84 0.60 -9.33 7.09
N LEU A 85 1.46 -9.00 8.05
CA LEU A 85 2.85 -9.47 8.09
C LEU A 85 2.97 -10.98 8.35
N ALA A 86 2.04 -11.56 9.12
CA ALA A 86 2.08 -12.96 9.51
C ALA A 86 1.95 -13.90 8.32
N ILE A 87 1.26 -13.47 7.25
CA ILE A 87 1.13 -14.25 6.02
C ILE A 87 2.53 -14.53 5.41
N PRO A 88 3.32 -13.53 4.96
CA PRO A 88 4.65 -13.79 4.43
C PRO A 88 5.62 -14.31 5.50
N ALA A 89 5.53 -13.84 6.75
CA ALA A 89 6.46 -14.25 7.80
C ALA A 89 6.35 -15.75 8.14
N LYS A 90 5.12 -16.28 8.25
CA LYS A 90 4.88 -17.71 8.52
C LYS A 90 5.11 -18.60 7.30
N LEU A 91 5.07 -18.03 6.08
CA LEU A 91 5.46 -18.70 4.84
C LEU A 91 6.99 -18.74 4.62
N GLY A 92 7.78 -18.15 5.52
CA GLY A 92 9.24 -18.16 5.43
C GLY A 92 9.82 -17.16 4.42
N VAL A 93 9.05 -16.14 4.02
CA VAL A 93 9.57 -15.05 3.18
C VAL A 93 10.68 -14.31 3.95
N PRO A 94 11.80 -13.91 3.30
CA PRO A 94 12.85 -13.16 3.95
C PRO A 94 12.31 -11.88 4.61
N TYR A 95 12.85 -11.57 5.79
CA TYR A 95 12.40 -10.48 6.66
C TYR A 95 12.13 -9.17 5.91
N GLU A 96 13.17 -8.61 5.29
CA GLU A 96 13.05 -7.32 4.63
C GLU A 96 12.11 -7.35 3.42
N MET A 97 12.16 -8.43 2.64
CA MET A 97 11.32 -8.58 1.45
C MET A 97 9.84 -8.61 1.83
N GLY A 98 9.46 -9.42 2.82
CA GLY A 98 8.07 -9.51 3.25
C GLY A 98 7.58 -8.23 3.90
N LEU A 99 8.37 -7.66 4.83
CA LEU A 99 8.04 -6.44 5.54
C LEU A 99 7.84 -5.26 4.57
N LYS A 100 8.84 -5.00 3.71
CA LYS A 100 8.83 -3.87 2.76
C LYS A 100 7.73 -4.04 1.71
N THR A 101 7.44 -5.26 1.24
CA THR A 101 6.38 -5.50 0.26
C THR A 101 4.99 -5.20 0.82
N ILE A 102 4.71 -5.65 2.06
CA ILE A 102 3.44 -5.35 2.73
C ILE A 102 3.30 -3.84 2.97
N ASN A 103 4.37 -3.17 3.44
CA ASN A 103 4.32 -1.73 3.62
C ASN A 103 4.10 -0.97 2.31
N LEU A 104 4.82 -1.33 1.25
CA LEU A 104 4.68 -0.71 -0.07
C LEU A 104 3.25 -0.88 -0.62
N THR A 105 2.62 -2.02 -0.34
CA THR A 105 1.22 -2.29 -0.74
C THR A 105 0.26 -1.36 0.01
N CYS A 106 0.43 -1.21 1.33
CA CYS A 106 -0.35 -0.28 2.14
C CYS A 106 -0.13 1.19 1.71
N ALA A 107 1.12 1.57 1.44
CA ALA A 107 1.50 2.89 0.99
C ALA A 107 0.93 3.22 -0.39
N ALA A 108 0.97 2.28 -1.33
CA ALA A 108 0.34 2.42 -2.64
C ALA A 108 -1.17 2.56 -2.52
N LEU A 109 -1.82 1.77 -1.64
CA LEU A 109 -3.26 1.89 -1.38
C LEU A 109 -3.61 3.26 -0.77
N MET A 110 -2.82 3.74 0.20
CA MET A 110 -2.98 5.06 0.82
C MET A 110 -2.99 6.16 -0.25
N ILE A 111 -1.98 6.19 -1.14
CA ILE A 111 -1.89 7.20 -2.19
C ILE A 111 -2.95 7.00 -3.26
N TRP A 112 -3.29 5.76 -3.61
CA TRP A 112 -4.38 5.49 -4.55
C TRP A 112 -5.73 6.04 -4.03
N LEU A 113 -6.03 5.84 -2.75
CA LEU A 113 -7.22 6.42 -2.14
C LEU A 113 -7.16 7.95 -2.15
N LEU A 114 -6.01 8.53 -1.81
CA LEU A 114 -5.81 9.97 -1.79
C LEU A 114 -6.04 10.60 -3.17
N GLU A 115 -5.43 10.05 -4.22
CA GLU A 115 -5.48 10.57 -5.58
C GLU A 115 -6.86 10.39 -6.23
N PHE A 116 -7.41 9.19 -6.17
CA PHE A 116 -8.54 8.80 -7.00
C PHE A 116 -9.90 8.89 -6.30
N LYS A 117 -9.92 9.02 -4.97
CA LYS A 117 -11.17 8.96 -4.21
C LYS A 117 -11.47 10.22 -3.40
N THR A 118 -10.48 11.04 -3.08
CA THR A 118 -10.73 12.28 -2.34
C THR A 118 -11.15 13.44 -3.24
N LYS A 119 -11.86 14.41 -2.66
CA LYS A 119 -12.24 15.68 -3.30
C LYS A 119 -11.25 16.82 -3.01
N LEU A 120 -10.01 16.49 -2.65
CA LEU A 120 -8.97 17.49 -2.36
C LEU A 120 -8.63 18.30 -3.63
N PRO A 121 -8.17 19.55 -3.48
CA PRO A 121 -7.60 20.32 -4.58
C PRO A 121 -6.46 19.55 -5.27
N GLU A 122 -6.42 19.62 -6.60
CA GLU A 122 -5.48 18.86 -7.45
C GLU A 122 -4.01 19.13 -7.10
N VAL A 123 -3.68 20.36 -6.72
CA VAL A 123 -2.33 20.73 -6.26
C VAL A 123 -1.94 19.97 -4.99
N LEU A 124 -2.88 19.81 -4.05
CA LEU A 124 -2.61 19.07 -2.80
C LEU A 124 -2.46 17.57 -3.06
N LYS A 125 -3.27 17.00 -3.96
CA LYS A 125 -3.10 15.61 -4.40
C LYS A 125 -1.70 15.39 -4.97
N GLY A 126 -1.25 16.26 -5.88
CA GLY A 126 0.09 16.14 -6.44
C GLY A 126 1.25 16.30 -5.43
N ILE A 127 1.12 17.17 -4.42
CA ILE A 127 2.23 17.49 -3.49
C ILE A 127 2.27 16.57 -2.26
N LEU A 128 1.12 16.25 -1.67
CA LEU A 128 1.04 15.50 -0.40
C LEU A 128 1.78 14.15 -0.42
N PRO A 129 1.68 13.30 -1.47
CA PRO A 129 2.38 12.04 -1.55
C PRO A 129 3.89 12.17 -1.39
N PHE A 130 4.47 13.31 -1.81
CA PHE A 130 5.91 13.57 -1.74
C PHE A 130 6.33 14.39 -0.52
N SER A 131 5.42 14.62 0.43
CA SER A 131 5.77 15.17 1.73
C SER A 131 6.58 14.16 2.56
N TYR A 132 7.36 14.66 3.52
CA TYR A 132 8.16 13.81 4.41
C TYR A 132 7.32 12.71 5.08
N PHE A 133 6.12 13.04 5.58
CA PHE A 133 5.28 12.09 6.28
C PHE A 133 4.76 10.99 5.36
N LEU A 134 4.08 11.33 4.26
CA LEU A 134 3.49 10.31 3.40
C LEU A 134 4.57 9.52 2.64
N CYS A 135 5.60 10.20 2.12
CA CYS A 135 6.64 9.55 1.32
C CYS A 135 7.58 8.71 2.18
N TYR A 136 8.19 9.30 3.20
CA TYR A 136 9.23 8.63 3.98
C TYR A 136 8.66 7.93 5.21
N GLN A 137 8.00 8.68 6.10
CA GLN A 137 7.57 8.13 7.38
C GLN A 137 6.47 7.06 7.24
N TYR A 138 5.63 7.13 6.22
CA TYR A 138 4.54 6.16 6.01
C TYR A 138 4.86 5.23 4.84
N GLY A 139 5.51 5.73 3.78
CA GLY A 139 5.87 4.95 2.61
C GLY A 139 7.10 4.06 2.79
N VAL A 140 8.17 4.56 3.42
CA VAL A 140 9.45 3.85 3.53
C VAL A 140 9.57 3.08 4.83
N THR A 141 9.34 3.73 5.98
CA THR A 141 9.43 3.04 7.28
C THR A 141 8.21 2.14 7.46
N SER A 142 8.43 0.84 7.58
CA SER A 142 7.43 -0.24 7.56
C SER A 142 6.69 -0.36 8.87
N ARG A 143 5.82 0.61 9.12
CA ARG A 143 5.01 0.78 10.32
C ARG A 143 3.53 0.82 9.93
N PRO A 144 2.60 0.61 10.87
CA PRO A 144 1.16 0.63 10.57
C PRO A 144 0.59 1.98 10.12
N TYR A 145 1.42 3.01 9.88
CA TYR A 145 0.96 4.35 9.55
C TYR A 145 0.29 4.46 8.17
N ALA A 146 0.86 3.87 7.12
CA ALA A 146 0.22 3.88 5.80
C ALA A 146 -1.15 3.20 5.84
N LEU A 147 -1.24 2.08 6.57
CA LEU A 147 -2.51 1.37 6.80
C LEU A 147 -3.51 2.24 7.58
N MET A 148 -3.06 2.92 8.64
CA MET A 148 -3.88 3.84 9.42
C MET A 148 -4.45 4.96 8.55
N VAL A 149 -3.61 5.63 7.75
CA VAL A 149 -4.06 6.72 6.87
C VAL A 149 -5.00 6.20 5.79
N ALA A 150 -4.72 5.04 5.19
CA ALA A 150 -5.64 4.41 4.25
C ALA A 150 -7.02 4.14 4.89
N ALA A 151 -7.06 3.64 6.13
CA ALA A 151 -8.31 3.44 6.86
C ALA A 151 -9.05 4.77 7.14
N MET A 152 -8.34 5.82 7.53
CA MET A 152 -8.93 7.14 7.74
C MET A 152 -9.52 7.71 6.44
N LEU A 153 -8.82 7.56 5.32
CA LEU A 153 -9.32 7.97 4.01
C LEU A 153 -10.59 7.19 3.62
N LEU A 154 -10.60 5.87 3.80
CA LEU A 154 -11.79 5.05 3.53
C LEU A 154 -13.01 5.52 4.33
N VAL A 155 -12.83 5.86 5.60
CA VAL A 155 -13.91 6.41 6.44
C VAL A 155 -14.37 7.79 5.93
N ALA A 156 -13.45 8.65 5.50
CA ALA A 156 -13.75 10.01 5.05
C ALA A 156 -14.36 10.10 3.64
N ILE A 157 -14.18 9.06 2.80
CA ILE A 157 -14.68 9.01 1.43
C ILE A 157 -16.13 8.48 1.37
N ASN A 158 -16.56 7.75 2.39
CA ASN A 158 -17.96 7.31 2.57
C ASN A 158 -18.88 8.47 2.97
#